data_AF-A0A170UWW6-F1
#
_entry.id   AF-A0A170UWW6-F1
#
_cell.length_a   1.000
_cell.length_b   1.000
_cell.length_c   1.000
_cell.angle_alpha   90.00
_cell.angle_beta   90.00
_cell.angle_gamma   90.00
#
_symmetry.space_group_name_H-M   'P 1'
#
loop_
_entity.id
_entity.type
_entity.pdbx_description
1 polymer ?
#
loop_
_entity_poly.entity_id
_entity_poly.type
_entity_poly.pdbx_seq_one_letter_code
_entity_poly.pdbx_strand_id
1 'polypeptide(L)'
;KKNRLNETKRIMKPFFLRRLKADVLNKLPTKSHSVVRCPLHDEQKSKYDELMVELKALSDTKDGEYNYMASFMQLRKLANHPLALRYHYKNPDL
;
A
#
# COMPACT_ATOMS: atom_id res chain seq x y z
N LYS A 1 21.94 16.99 -1.99
CA LYS A 1 21.38 15.61 -2.09
C LYS A 1 22.05 14.74 -3.17
N LYS A 2 22.25 15.21 -4.42
CA LYS A 2 22.90 14.45 -5.51
C LYS A 2 24.32 13.93 -5.18
N ASN A 3 25.13 14.71 -4.47
CA ASN A 3 26.51 14.33 -4.13
C ASN A 3 26.60 13.09 -3.22
N ARG A 4 25.67 12.93 -2.26
CA ARG A 4 25.65 11.77 -1.36
C ARG A 4 25.35 10.47 -2.12
N LEU A 5 24.42 10.51 -3.08
CA LEU A 5 24.07 9.34 -3.90
C LEU A 5 25.25 8.87 -4.77
N ASN A 6 26.00 9.82 -5.33
CA ASN A 6 27.17 9.49 -6.15
C ASN A 6 28.31 8.93 -5.31
N GLU A 7 28.51 9.46 -4.09
CA GLU A 7 29.50 8.95 -3.17
C GLU A 7 29.19 7.51 -2.71
N THR A 8 27.94 7.24 -2.33
CA THR A 8 27.50 5.88 -1.97
C THR A 8 27.68 4.90 -3.13
N LYS A 9 27.36 5.31 -4.36
CA LYS A 9 27.58 4.46 -5.55
C LYS A 9 29.05 4.14 -5.77
N ARG A 10 29.96 5.10 -5.53
CA ARG A 10 31.41 4.91 -5.66
C ARG A 10 31.93 3.87 -4.66
N ILE A 11 31.49 3.98 -3.40
CA ILE A 11 31.85 3.05 -2.33
C ILE A 11 31.33 1.63 -2.62
N MET A 12 30.11 1.50 -3.14
CA MET A 12 29.48 0.20 -3.41
C MET A 12 29.97 -0.49 -4.70
N LYS A 13 30.45 0.28 -5.70
CA LYS A 13 30.82 -0.22 -7.04
C LYS A 13 31.77 -1.44 -7.06
N PRO A 14 32.83 -1.54 -6.22
CA PRO A 14 33.71 -2.71 -6.24
C PRO A 14 33.06 -3.98 -5.65
N PHE A 15 31.99 -3.86 -4.87
CA PHE A 15 31.36 -4.99 -4.17
C PHE A 15 30.08 -5.49 -4.85
N PHE A 16 29.45 -4.68 -5.69
CA PHE A 16 28.20 -5.03 -6.36
C PHE A 16 28.30 -4.91 -7.87
N LEU A 17 28.09 -6.02 -8.58
CA LEU A 17 27.84 -6.01 -10.02
C LEU A 17 26.34 -5.84 -10.27
N ARG A 18 25.95 -4.66 -10.78
CA ARG A 18 24.55 -4.35 -11.11
C ARG A 18 24.42 -4.05 -12.61
N ARG A 19 23.55 -4.79 -13.30
CA ARG A 19 23.13 -4.55 -14.68
C ARG A 19 21.60 -4.43 -14.75
N LEU A 20 21.07 -3.55 -15.60
CA LEU A 20 19.64 -3.45 -15.85
C LEU A 20 19.25 -4.40 -16.98
N LYS A 21 17.98 -4.84 -17.03
CA LYS A 21 17.46 -5.62 -18.16
C LYS A 21 17.67 -4.89 -19.51
N ALA A 22 17.61 -3.56 -19.48
CA ALA A 22 17.91 -2.70 -20.62
C ALA A 22 19.37 -2.81 -21.12
N ASP A 23 20.33 -3.10 -20.22
CA ASP A 23 21.76 -3.17 -20.56
C ASP A 23 22.18 -4.55 -21.11
N VAL A 24 21.29 -5.56 -21.03
CA VAL A 24 21.63 -6.97 -21.29
C VAL A 24 20.76 -7.60 -22.37
N LEU A 25 19.50 -7.20 -22.50
CA LEU A 25 18.51 -7.92 -23.32
C LEU A 25 17.83 -6.99 -24.32
N ASN A 26 18.39 -6.91 -25.54
CA ASN A 26 17.89 -6.08 -26.64
C ASN A 26 16.64 -6.65 -27.34
N LYS A 27 16.22 -7.88 -27.02
CA LYS A 27 15.11 -8.60 -27.68
C LYS A 27 13.88 -8.82 -26.78
N LEU A 28 13.77 -8.11 -25.64
CA LEU A 28 12.59 -8.21 -24.78
C LEU A 28 11.51 -7.24 -25.24
N PRO A 29 10.22 -7.63 -25.16
CA PRO A 29 9.12 -6.69 -25.36
C PRO A 29 9.18 -5.57 -24.30
N THR A 30 8.70 -4.40 -24.69
CA THR A 30 8.65 -3.23 -23.80
C THR A 30 7.70 -3.50 -22.63
N LYS A 31 8.11 -3.11 -21.43
CA LYS A 31 7.23 -3.18 -20.24
C LYS A 31 6.19 -2.08 -20.35
N SER A 32 4.93 -2.44 -20.60
CA SER A 32 3.80 -1.52 -20.49
C SER A 32 3.20 -1.54 -19.08
N HIS A 33 2.56 -0.45 -18.68
CA HIS A 33 1.83 -0.35 -17.42
C HIS A 33 0.49 0.35 -17.69
N SER A 34 -0.60 -0.31 -17.37
CA SER A 34 -1.95 0.22 -17.43
C SER A 34 -2.55 0.29 -16.04
N VAL A 35 -3.12 1.44 -15.68
CA VAL A 35 -3.83 1.63 -14.41
C VAL A 35 -5.34 1.63 -14.71
N VAL A 36 -6.04 0.61 -14.21
CA VAL A 36 -7.49 0.51 -14.31
C VAL A 36 -8.10 0.97 -13.00
N ARG A 37 -9.01 1.94 -13.05
CA ARG A 37 -9.76 2.41 -11.88
C ARG A 37 -11.04 1.61 -11.75
N CYS A 38 -11.25 0.99 -10.60
CA CYS A 38 -12.45 0.22 -10.29
C CYS A 38 -13.26 0.95 -9.21
N PRO A 39 -14.57 1.19 -9.42
CA PRO A 39 -15.42 1.71 -8.36
C PRO A 39 -15.63 0.63 -7.28
N LEU A 40 -15.86 1.07 -6.04
CA LEU A 40 -16.31 0.19 -4.97
C LEU A 40 -17.76 -0.19 -5.20
N HIS A 41 -18.14 -1.42 -4.82
CA HIS A 41 -19.55 -1.80 -4.76
C HIS A 41 -20.24 -0.99 -3.65
N ASP A 42 -21.51 -0.60 -3.85
CA ASP A 42 -22.34 0.13 -2.88
C ASP A 42 -22.20 -0.34 -1.42
N GLU A 43 -22.25 -1.65 -1.15
CA GLU A 43 -22.09 -2.17 0.22
C GLU A 43 -20.67 -1.92 0.76
N GLN A 44 -19.64 -2.17 -0.04
CA GLN A 44 -18.25 -1.88 0.32
C GLN A 44 -18.05 -0.38 0.54
N LYS A 45 -18.66 0.46 -0.29
CA LYS A 45 -18.55 1.92 -0.21
C LYS A 45 -19.18 2.45 1.07
N SER A 46 -20.40 2.01 1.42
CA SER A 46 -21.05 2.38 2.68
C SER A 46 -20.16 2.04 3.88
N LYS A 47 -19.62 0.81 3.92
CA LYS A 47 -18.72 0.39 5.00
C LYS A 47 -17.39 1.14 5.01
N TYR A 48 -16.89 1.51 3.84
CA TYR A 48 -15.63 2.24 3.70
C TYR A 48 -15.76 3.65 4.25
N ASP A 49 -16.87 4.32 3.92
CA ASP A 49 -17.17 5.67 4.40
C ASP A 49 -17.40 5.66 5.93
N GLU A 50 -18.13 4.68 6.46
CA GLU A 50 -18.29 4.47 7.91
C GLU A 50 -16.94 4.31 8.63
N LEU A 51 -16.09 3.40 8.13
CA LEU A 51 -14.76 3.14 8.70
C LEU A 51 -13.86 4.37 8.60
N MET A 52 -13.94 5.13 7.50
CA MET A 52 -13.15 6.36 7.34
C MET A 52 -13.51 7.43 8.38
N VAL A 53 -14.79 7.59 8.68
CA VAL A 53 -15.27 8.51 9.72
C VAL A 53 -14.80 8.07 11.10
N GLU A 54 -14.92 6.78 11.42
CA GLU A 54 -14.46 6.21 12.70
C GLU A 54 -12.96 6.44 12.90
N LEU A 55 -12.15 6.11 11.90
CA LEU A 55 -10.70 6.26 11.96
C LEU A 55 -10.28 7.73 12.14
N LYS A 56 -11.01 8.66 11.51
CA LYS A 56 -10.77 10.10 11.64
C LYS A 56 -11.11 10.61 13.05
N ALA A 57 -12.25 10.18 13.60
CA ALA A 57 -12.60 10.53 14.98
C ALA A 57 -11.57 9.98 16.00
N LEU A 58 -11.05 8.77 15.74
CA LEU A 58 -10.01 8.16 16.58
C LEU A 58 -8.63 8.85 16.43
N SER A 59 -8.34 9.47 15.28
CA SER A 59 -7.11 10.26 15.12
C SER A 59 -7.19 11.60 15.83
N ASP A 60 -8.38 12.22 15.86
CA ASP A 60 -8.59 13.53 16.48
C ASP A 60 -8.65 13.46 18.01
N THR A 61 -9.00 12.30 18.58
CA THR A 61 -9.17 12.10 20.02
C THR A 61 -7.93 11.61 20.76
N LYS A 62 -6.89 11.13 20.07
CA LYS A 62 -5.69 10.57 20.69
C LYS A 62 -4.52 11.54 20.57
N ASP A 63 -4.17 12.20 21.68
CA ASP A 63 -2.95 13.03 21.84
C ASP A 63 -1.63 12.23 21.82
N GLY A 64 -1.61 11.03 21.23
CA GLY A 64 -0.46 10.12 21.17
C GLY A 64 -0.14 9.65 19.75
N GLU A 65 0.79 8.70 19.63
CA GLU A 65 1.18 8.10 18.36
C GLU A 65 0.05 7.19 17.83
N TYR A 66 -0.97 7.81 17.21
CA TYR A 66 -2.05 7.09 16.54
C TYR A 66 -1.46 6.19 15.45
N ASN A 67 -1.79 4.89 15.50
CA ASN A 67 -1.25 3.93 14.55
C ASN A 67 -1.98 4.01 13.19
N TYR A 68 -1.63 5.04 12.41
CA TYR A 68 -2.15 5.26 11.06
C TYR A 68 -1.96 4.03 10.16
N MET A 69 -0.88 3.28 10.34
CA MET A 69 -0.59 2.11 9.52
C MET A 69 -1.66 1.04 9.71
N ALA A 70 -2.04 0.73 10.95
CA ALA A 70 -3.11 -0.23 11.23
C ALA A 70 -4.46 0.22 10.63
N SER A 71 -4.78 1.51 10.74
CA SER A 71 -5.99 2.11 10.19
C SER A 71 -6.06 2.01 8.67
N PHE A 72 -4.97 2.36 7.96
CA PHE A 72 -4.91 2.21 6.50
C PHE A 72 -4.95 0.75 6.05
N MET A 73 -4.43 -0.17 6.86
CA MET A 73 -4.52 -1.60 6.54
C MET A 73 -5.96 -2.10 6.57
N GLN A 74 -6.82 -1.59 7.45
CA GLN A 74 -8.25 -1.93 7.47
C GLN A 74 -8.97 -1.39 6.23
N LEU A 75 -8.73 -0.13 5.85
CA LEU A 75 -9.28 0.45 4.63
C LEU A 75 -8.86 -0.32 3.36
N ARG A 76 -7.59 -0.75 3.28
CA ARG A 76 -7.10 -1.59 2.18
C ARG A 76 -7.78 -2.95 2.11
N LYS A 77 -8.00 -3.59 3.27
CA LYS A 77 -8.71 -4.87 3.33
C LYS A 77 -10.13 -4.73 2.76
N LEU A 78 -10.84 -3.68 3.17
CA LEU A 78 -12.20 -3.41 2.70
C LEU A 78 -12.27 -3.10 1.20
N ALA A 79 -11.32 -2.30 0.70
CA ALA A 79 -11.22 -1.98 -0.72
C ALA A 79 -10.95 -3.21 -1.59
N ASN A 80 -10.25 -4.22 -1.06
CA ASN A 80 -10.01 -5.47 -1.78
C ASN A 80 -11.24 -6.41 -1.76
N HIS A 81 -11.84 -6.65 -0.59
CA HIS A 81 -13.02 -7.52 -0.46
C HIS A 81 -13.75 -7.31 0.89
N PRO A 82 -15.10 -7.26 0.94
CA PRO A 82 -15.84 -7.03 2.19
C PRO A 82 -15.60 -8.13 3.25
N LEU A 83 -15.43 -9.38 2.82
CA LEU A 83 -15.13 -10.51 3.72
C LEU A 83 -13.74 -10.48 4.37
N ALA A 84 -12.84 -9.59 3.94
CA ALA A 84 -11.52 -9.45 4.54
C ALA A 84 -11.56 -8.84 5.96
N LEU A 85 -12.74 -8.36 6.37
CA LEU A 85 -13.04 -7.85 7.70
C LEU A 85 -14.20 -8.65 8.30
N ARG A 86 -14.18 -8.86 9.62
CA ARG A 86 -15.23 -9.59 10.37
C ARG A 86 -16.49 -8.73 10.51
N TYR A 87 -17.23 -8.54 9.42
CA TYR A 87 -18.53 -7.85 9.46
C TYR A 87 -19.71 -8.83 9.59
N HIS A 88 -19.66 -9.96 8.89
CA HIS A 88 -20.78 -10.91 8.81
C HIS A 88 -20.77 -11.95 9.95
N TYR A 89 -19.58 -12.32 10.44
CA TYR A 89 -19.44 -13.33 11.49
C TYR A 89 -19.05 -12.66 12.81
N LYS A 90 -20.07 -12.34 13.61
CA LYS A 90 -19.94 -11.75 14.95
C LYS A 90 -19.95 -12.79 16.07
N ASN A 91 -20.03 -14.08 15.73
CA ASN A 91 -20.05 -15.14 16.73
C ASN A 91 -18.73 -15.15 17.50
N PRO A 92 -18.74 -14.99 18.83
CA PRO A 92 -17.54 -15.02 19.66
C PRO A 92 -16.93 -16.42 19.79
N ASP A 93 -17.70 -17.47 19.46
CA ASP A 93 -17.36 -18.88 19.69
C ASP A 93 -16.77 -19.60 18.45
N LEU A 94 -16.37 -18.85 17.41
CA LEU A 94 -15.63 -19.34 16.23
C LEU A 94 -14.32 -18.55 16.02
#